data_AF-S0KW88-F1
#
_entry.id   AF-S0KW88-F1
#
_cell.length_a   1.000
_cell.length_b   1.000
_cell.length_c   1.000
_cell.angle_alpha   90.00
_cell.angle_beta   90.00
_cell.angle_gamma   90.00
#
_symmetry.space_group_name_H-M   'P 1'
#
loop_
_entity.id
_entity.type
_entity.pdbx_description
1 polymer ?
#
loop_
_entity_poly.entity_id
_entity_poly.type
_entity_poly.pdbx_seq_one_letter_code
_entity_poly.pdbx_strand_id
1 'polypeptide(L)'
;MGIKKLYSRKNSLKSILSIYSLIFIAIIGFLFLLLYIGFNYGVKYDLYTFANHEEKQVESLKQKIISSQSFNPTWVPSNIGYIQLNQENKIIQSNMTPKNKKNALAYLKGKQTSSKDYFLKVVYKDGICIFKYNIGVFYSSDWANAHLPSVELLFLLIIALIIFIPTMWFAKSITKRIYKDVFPLQNALIAIGQGDLTIPVPTLTISEFKELGSLTEHMRIDLKATLEALWSSEHKIREQTTQMLHDYRSPLTVARANAEFMKEDLNQLNKASSDNEKEQLYSSLVTYTESIIFNLNRLSEVADRLQRQFSNEDAVKEPLAFNQFNRKIEQEGQMLSKHYGNKWKSQFHKTGAYTMIEESTLYQALTNIILNACEHGRSPQSINLSFMVTNEKAEYKVINSGSCFSNAALTHATDKGFSESQNHLQTIKGMGLYFVANVLRANGGELYLSNTPEGYACVQIILPSYEPKKNT
;
A
#
# COMPACT_ATOMS: atom_id res chain seq x y z
N MET A 1 -4.25 -4.71 -22.48
CA MET A 1 -3.05 -5.24 -23.16
C MET A 1 -2.37 -6.21 -22.20
N GLY A 2 -2.60 -7.51 -22.38
CA GLY A 2 -2.26 -8.55 -21.40
C GLY A 2 -0.76 -8.83 -21.34
N ILE A 3 -0.16 -8.63 -20.18
CA ILE A 3 1.24 -8.95 -19.92
C ILE A 3 1.36 -10.47 -19.75
N LYS A 4 1.48 -11.21 -20.86
CA LYS A 4 2.03 -12.57 -20.86
C LYS A 4 3.53 -12.46 -20.61
N LYS A 5 3.93 -12.42 -19.34
CA LYS A 5 5.34 -12.41 -18.94
C LYS A 5 5.86 -13.86 -19.00
N LEU A 6 6.66 -14.14 -20.03
CA LEU A 6 7.48 -15.35 -20.18
C LEU A 6 8.47 -15.45 -19.01
N TYR A 7 8.04 -15.96 -17.86
CA TYR A 7 8.97 -16.28 -16.77
C TYR A 7 9.58 -17.65 -17.00
N SER A 8 10.91 -17.68 -16.99
CA SER A 8 11.68 -18.90 -17.14
C SER A 8 11.29 -19.86 -16.01
N ARG A 9 10.76 -21.05 -16.36
CA ARG A 9 10.50 -22.16 -15.43
C ARG A 9 11.75 -22.69 -14.69
N LYS A 10 12.93 -22.09 -14.91
CA LYS A 10 14.22 -22.61 -14.45
C LYS A 10 14.32 -22.72 -12.91
N ASN A 11 13.63 -21.89 -12.13
CA ASN A 11 13.77 -21.85 -10.66
C ASN A 11 12.43 -21.77 -9.89
N SER A 12 11.38 -22.47 -10.34
CA SER A 12 10.17 -22.60 -9.51
C SER A 12 10.43 -23.49 -8.29
N LEU A 13 9.71 -23.27 -7.20
CA LEU A 13 9.81 -24.09 -5.98
C LEU A 13 9.57 -25.57 -6.32
N LYS A 14 8.57 -25.85 -7.17
CA LYS A 14 8.29 -27.20 -7.68
C LYS A 14 9.46 -27.78 -8.48
N SER A 15 10.08 -26.98 -9.35
CA SER A 15 11.25 -27.41 -10.15
C SER A 15 12.44 -27.74 -9.24
N ILE A 16 12.72 -26.88 -8.25
CA ILE A 16 13.78 -27.10 -7.27
C ILE A 16 13.52 -28.37 -6.47
N LEU A 17 12.32 -28.55 -5.92
CA LEU A 17 11.95 -29.77 -5.20
C LEU A 17 12.09 -31.02 -6.08
N SER A 18 11.66 -30.95 -7.34
CA SER A 18 11.79 -32.06 -8.29
C SER A 18 13.25 -32.41 -8.59
N ILE A 19 14.10 -31.41 -8.85
CA ILE A 19 15.53 -31.61 -9.14
C ILE A 19 16.24 -32.22 -7.93
N TYR A 20 16.02 -31.67 -6.74
CA TYR A 20 16.64 -32.20 -5.52
C TYR A 20 16.16 -33.62 -5.21
N SER A 21 14.87 -33.92 -5.47
CA SER A 21 14.32 -35.26 -5.28
C SER A 21 14.92 -36.26 -6.27
N LEU A 22 15.10 -35.86 -7.54
CA LEU A 22 15.79 -36.69 -8.54
C LEU A 22 17.24 -36.96 -8.16
N ILE A 23 17.97 -35.94 -7.69
CA ILE A 23 19.36 -36.10 -7.21
C ILE A 23 19.40 -37.04 -6.00
N PHE A 24 18.48 -36.88 -5.05
CA PHE A 24 18.39 -37.74 -3.88
C PHE A 24 18.13 -39.21 -4.24
N ILE A 25 17.16 -39.47 -5.12
CA ILE A 25 16.86 -40.82 -5.63
C ILE A 25 18.06 -41.39 -6.38
N ALA A 26 18.73 -40.59 -7.21
CA ALA A 26 19.91 -41.02 -7.96
C ALA A 26 21.08 -41.38 -7.03
N ILE A 27 21.34 -40.59 -5.99
CA ILE A 27 22.38 -40.87 -4.99
C ILE A 27 22.08 -42.17 -4.25
N ILE A 28 20.85 -42.34 -3.76
CA ILE A 28 20.45 -43.57 -3.07
C ILE A 28 20.55 -44.78 -3.99
N GLY A 29 20.00 -44.68 -5.20
CA GLY A 29 20.08 -45.76 -6.20
C GLY A 29 21.52 -46.13 -6.54
N PHE A 30 22.40 -45.14 -6.70
CA PHE A 30 23.82 -45.36 -6.94
C PHE A 30 24.52 -46.02 -5.75
N LEU A 31 24.23 -45.61 -4.50
CA LEU A 31 24.77 -46.22 -3.30
C LEU A 31 24.31 -47.67 -3.12
N PHE A 32 23.04 -47.97 -3.40
CA PHE A 32 22.54 -49.35 -3.40
C PHE A 32 23.17 -50.19 -4.52
N LEU A 33 23.38 -49.61 -5.71
CA LEU A 33 24.10 -50.28 -6.80
C LEU A 33 25.54 -50.60 -6.39
N LEU A 34 26.25 -49.66 -5.76
CA LEU A 34 27.58 -49.88 -5.23
C LEU A 34 27.59 -50.96 -4.14
N LEU A 35 26.59 -50.97 -3.24
CA LEU A 35 26.46 -51.99 -2.22
C LEU A 35 26.25 -53.38 -2.83
N TYR A 36 25.41 -53.48 -3.86
CA TYR A 36 25.15 -54.73 -4.59
C TYR A 36 26.40 -55.22 -5.33
N ILE A 37 27.11 -54.32 -6.03
CA ILE A 37 28.38 -54.66 -6.69
C ILE A 37 29.40 -55.12 -5.63
N GLY A 38 29.53 -54.38 -4.52
CA GLY A 38 30.39 -54.73 -3.40
C GLY A 38 30.06 -56.10 -2.81
N PHE A 39 28.77 -56.44 -2.71
CA PHE A 39 28.31 -57.77 -2.29
C PHE A 39 28.86 -58.87 -3.21
N ASN A 40 28.63 -58.74 -4.52
CA ASN A 40 29.06 -59.73 -5.51
C ASN A 40 30.59 -59.86 -5.57
N TYR A 41 31.30 -58.74 -5.48
CA TYR A 41 32.76 -58.73 -5.45
C TYR A 41 33.32 -59.36 -4.19
N GLY A 42 32.70 -59.13 -3.03
CA GLY A 42 33.13 -59.76 -1.78
C GLY A 42 32.94 -61.27 -1.80
N VAL A 43 31.89 -61.78 -2.45
CA VAL A 43 31.77 -63.22 -2.67
C VAL A 43 32.79 -63.74 -3.69
N LYS A 44 33.02 -63.02 -4.80
CA LYS A 44 33.98 -63.42 -5.84
C LYS A 44 35.42 -63.55 -5.33
N TYR A 45 35.81 -62.73 -4.36
CA TYR A 45 37.13 -62.73 -3.75
C TYR A 45 37.17 -63.44 -2.39
N ASP A 46 36.20 -64.31 -2.10
CA ASP A 46 36.13 -65.13 -0.89
C ASP A 46 36.23 -64.33 0.42
N LEU A 47 35.68 -63.12 0.50
CA LEU A 47 35.55 -62.38 1.77
C LEU A 47 34.42 -62.97 2.64
N TYR A 48 33.33 -63.37 2.00
CA TYR A 48 32.18 -64.05 2.62
C TYR A 48 31.48 -64.96 1.60
N THR A 49 30.72 -65.91 2.12
CA THR A 49 30.08 -66.97 1.32
C THR A 49 28.62 -66.66 1.02
N PHE A 50 28.06 -67.24 -0.06
CA PHE A 50 26.62 -67.19 -0.29
C PHE A 50 25.84 -67.90 0.83
N ALA A 51 24.60 -67.48 1.07
CA ALA A 51 23.79 -68.00 2.17
C ALA A 51 23.56 -69.53 2.15
N ASN A 52 23.61 -70.16 0.97
CA ASN A 52 23.43 -71.60 0.77
C ASN A 52 24.74 -72.39 0.63
N HIS A 53 25.88 -71.79 1.00
CA HIS A 53 27.19 -72.44 0.82
C HIS A 53 27.32 -73.75 1.64
N GLU A 54 26.98 -73.73 2.92
CA GLU A 54 27.04 -74.93 3.77
C GLU A 54 26.03 -76.01 3.33
N GLU A 55 24.87 -75.60 2.84
CA GLU A 55 23.84 -76.51 2.30
C GLU A 55 24.38 -77.26 1.09
N LYS A 56 24.98 -76.55 0.12
CA LYS A 56 25.60 -77.18 -1.06
C LYS A 56 26.73 -78.14 -0.68
N GLN A 57 27.54 -77.80 0.33
CA GLN A 57 28.57 -78.69 0.84
C GLN A 57 27.96 -79.97 1.44
N VAL A 58 26.94 -79.85 2.29
CA VAL A 58 26.23 -80.99 2.88
C VAL A 58 25.53 -81.86 1.83
N GLU A 59 24.94 -81.27 0.80
CA GLU A 59 24.36 -82.01 -0.33
C GLU A 59 25.41 -82.79 -1.14
N SER A 60 26.57 -82.18 -1.39
CA SER A 60 27.68 -82.87 -2.07
C SER A 60 28.21 -84.04 -1.23
N LEU A 61 28.29 -83.88 0.10
CA LEU A 61 28.68 -84.94 1.03
C LEU A 61 27.65 -86.07 1.05
N LYS A 62 26.35 -85.74 1.05
CA LYS A 62 25.26 -86.71 0.93
C LYS A 62 25.44 -87.57 -0.32
N GLN A 63 25.67 -86.93 -1.48
CA GLN A 63 25.89 -87.67 -2.73
C GLN A 63 27.11 -88.59 -2.67
N LYS A 64 28.21 -88.11 -2.09
CA LYS A 64 29.45 -88.89 -1.91
C LYS A 64 29.29 -90.09 -0.95
N ILE A 65 28.50 -89.95 0.10
CA ILE A 65 28.23 -91.02 1.07
C ILE A 65 27.31 -92.08 0.47
N ILE A 66 26.30 -91.67 -0.31
CA ILE A 66 25.41 -92.60 -1.00
C ILE A 66 26.17 -93.42 -2.05
N SER A 67 27.10 -92.81 -2.79
CA SER A 67 27.87 -93.51 -3.82
C SER A 67 28.93 -94.45 -3.24
N SER A 68 29.63 -94.05 -2.18
CA SER A 68 30.70 -94.85 -1.55
C SER A 68 30.21 -95.84 -0.50
N GLN A 69 28.94 -95.75 -0.08
CA GLN A 69 28.31 -96.55 0.98
C GLN A 69 29.07 -96.54 2.32
N SER A 70 29.95 -95.55 2.53
CA SER A 70 30.77 -95.40 3.72
C SER A 70 30.83 -93.93 4.15
N PHE A 71 31.15 -93.69 5.42
CA PHE A 71 31.33 -92.35 5.96
C PHE A 71 32.76 -92.20 6.49
N ASN A 72 33.47 -91.17 6.01
CA ASN A 72 34.76 -90.77 6.56
C ASN A 72 34.66 -89.37 7.20
N PRO A 73 34.99 -89.23 8.50
CA PRO A 73 35.05 -87.94 9.19
C PRO A 73 35.90 -86.87 8.49
N THR A 74 36.95 -87.25 7.74
CA THR A 74 37.84 -86.31 7.06
C THR A 74 37.20 -85.59 5.87
N TRP A 75 36.05 -86.08 5.39
CA TRP A 75 35.32 -85.42 4.31
C TRP A 75 34.54 -84.19 4.78
N VAL A 76 34.28 -84.06 6.07
CA VAL A 76 33.42 -82.99 6.62
C VAL A 76 34.24 -81.74 6.90
N PRO A 77 33.94 -80.59 6.26
CA PRO A 77 34.54 -79.30 6.59
C PRO A 77 34.33 -78.90 8.06
N SER A 78 35.24 -78.08 8.61
CA SER A 78 35.19 -77.63 10.02
C SER A 78 33.95 -76.81 10.38
N ASN A 79 33.32 -76.15 9.39
CA ASN A 79 32.10 -75.36 9.56
C ASN A 79 30.81 -76.21 9.62
N ILE A 80 30.87 -77.50 9.28
CA ILE A 80 29.72 -78.41 9.30
C ILE A 80 29.79 -79.34 10.52
N GLY A 81 28.70 -79.38 11.29
CA GLY A 81 28.55 -80.38 12.36
C GLY A 81 28.14 -81.73 11.79
N TYR A 82 28.63 -82.83 12.31
CA TYR A 82 28.17 -84.19 12.02
C TYR A 82 28.02 -85.04 13.29
N ILE A 83 27.10 -85.99 13.22
CA ILE A 83 26.94 -87.06 14.20
C ILE A 83 26.75 -88.38 13.45
N GLN A 84 27.65 -89.32 13.73
CA GLN A 84 27.63 -90.67 13.18
C GLN A 84 26.96 -91.60 14.20
N LEU A 85 25.94 -92.32 13.76
CA LEU A 85 25.15 -93.27 14.55
C LEU A 85 25.30 -94.67 13.95
N ASN A 86 25.38 -95.68 14.80
CA ASN A 86 25.31 -97.09 14.37
C ASN A 86 23.86 -97.49 14.04
N GLN A 87 23.64 -98.74 13.59
CA GLN A 87 22.30 -99.26 13.27
C GLN A 87 21.34 -99.27 14.47
N GLU A 88 21.84 -99.23 15.70
CA GLU A 88 21.05 -99.12 16.95
C GLU A 88 20.79 -97.67 17.39
N ASN A 89 21.12 -96.67 16.55
CA ASN A 89 21.05 -95.24 16.85
C ASN A 89 21.97 -94.78 18.03
N LYS A 90 23.00 -95.55 18.38
CA LYS A 90 24.04 -95.14 19.34
C LYS A 90 25.12 -94.31 18.64
N ILE A 91 25.61 -93.29 19.33
CA ILE A 91 26.62 -92.37 18.82
C ILE A 91 27.97 -93.07 18.72
N ILE A 92 28.53 -93.11 17.50
CA ILE A 92 29.90 -93.59 17.24
C ILE A 92 30.87 -92.42 17.40
N GLN A 93 30.66 -91.34 16.64
CA GLN A 93 31.54 -90.17 16.59
C GLN A 93 30.76 -88.89 16.29
N SER A 94 31.21 -87.75 16.80
CA SER A 94 30.60 -86.45 16.49
C SER A 94 31.53 -85.27 16.82
N ASN A 95 31.51 -84.24 15.98
CA ASN A 95 32.17 -82.94 16.22
C ASN A 95 31.20 -81.86 16.75
N MET A 96 29.94 -82.20 17.04
CA MET A 96 28.92 -81.25 17.48
C MET A 96 29.03 -80.93 18.98
N THR A 97 28.61 -79.72 19.40
CA THR A 97 28.45 -79.37 20.82
C THR A 97 27.31 -80.18 21.48
N PRO A 98 27.29 -80.35 22.83
CA PRO A 98 26.26 -81.12 23.52
C PRO A 98 24.82 -80.68 23.21
N LYS A 99 24.58 -79.37 23.06
CA LYS A 99 23.29 -78.80 22.63
C LYS A 99 22.91 -79.25 21.22
N ASN A 100 23.84 -79.16 20.27
CA ASN A 100 23.62 -79.56 18.88
C ASN A 100 23.39 -81.08 18.75
N LYS A 101 24.12 -81.91 19.52
CA LYS A 101 23.88 -83.37 19.57
C LYS A 101 22.45 -83.69 20.02
N LYS A 102 21.96 -83.02 21.06
CA LYS A 102 20.57 -83.19 21.55
C LYS A 102 19.55 -82.80 20.49
N ASN A 103 19.79 -81.71 19.77
CA ASN A 103 18.92 -81.25 18.68
C ASN A 103 18.94 -82.25 17.49
N ALA A 104 20.11 -82.74 17.08
CA ALA A 104 20.23 -83.73 16.00
C ALA A 104 19.49 -85.04 16.31
N LEU A 105 19.55 -85.52 17.56
CA LEU A 105 18.78 -86.69 18.01
C LEU A 105 17.28 -86.41 18.09
N ALA A 106 16.87 -85.18 18.43
CA ALA A 106 15.47 -84.78 18.42
C ALA A 106 14.91 -84.71 17.00
N TYR A 107 15.70 -84.23 16.04
CA TYR A 107 15.40 -84.25 14.61
C TYR A 107 15.19 -85.67 14.09
N LEU A 108 16.02 -86.65 14.50
CA LEU A 108 15.83 -88.06 14.15
C LEU A 108 14.50 -88.64 14.67
N LYS A 109 13.97 -88.09 15.77
CA LYS A 109 12.66 -88.45 16.35
C LYS A 109 11.48 -87.65 15.75
N GLY A 110 11.71 -86.91 14.66
CA GLY A 110 10.67 -86.13 13.97
C GLY A 110 10.23 -84.86 14.70
N LYS A 111 10.98 -84.40 15.72
CA LYS A 111 10.68 -83.15 16.43
C LYS A 111 11.26 -81.97 15.66
N GLN A 112 10.48 -80.89 15.51
CA GLN A 112 11.02 -79.64 14.98
C GLN A 112 12.09 -79.09 15.93
N THR A 113 13.24 -78.71 15.36
CA THR A 113 14.38 -78.11 16.06
C THR A 113 14.43 -76.59 15.81
N SER A 114 15.24 -75.89 16.60
CA SER A 114 15.40 -74.41 16.57
C SER A 114 15.61 -73.84 15.15
N SER A 115 15.04 -72.66 14.85
CA SER A 115 14.93 -72.07 13.50
C SER A 115 16.24 -71.68 12.79
N LYS A 116 17.40 -71.86 13.44
CA LYS A 116 18.72 -71.51 12.90
C LYS A 116 19.62 -72.73 12.63
N ASP A 117 19.25 -73.90 13.15
CA ASP A 117 20.03 -75.13 12.99
C ASP A 117 19.33 -76.03 11.97
N TYR A 118 19.88 -76.13 10.76
CA TYR A 118 19.37 -77.04 9.73
C TYR A 118 20.06 -78.39 9.84
N PHE A 119 19.28 -79.46 9.68
CA PHE A 119 19.79 -80.82 9.78
C PHE A 119 19.47 -81.61 8.51
N LEU A 120 20.44 -82.38 8.04
CA LEU A 120 20.28 -83.30 6.92
C LEU A 120 20.67 -84.71 7.35
N LYS A 121 19.75 -85.67 7.21
CA LYS A 121 19.99 -87.10 7.46
C LYS A 121 20.47 -87.80 6.19
N VAL A 122 21.49 -88.65 6.32
CA VAL A 122 22.00 -89.56 5.29
C VAL A 122 22.13 -90.97 5.87
N VAL A 123 21.64 -91.98 5.15
CA VAL A 123 21.71 -93.40 5.53
C VAL A 123 22.70 -94.11 4.61
N TYR A 124 23.57 -94.94 5.18
CA TYR A 124 24.56 -95.75 4.46
C TYR A 124 24.65 -97.16 5.09
N LYS A 125 25.39 -98.08 4.47
CA LYS A 125 25.43 -99.50 4.85
C LYS A 125 25.67 -99.76 6.36
N ASP A 126 26.57 -99.00 6.97
CA ASP A 126 27.01 -99.24 8.36
C ASP A 126 26.33 -98.32 9.40
N GLY A 127 25.40 -97.45 8.99
CA GLY A 127 24.69 -96.58 9.93
C GLY A 127 24.03 -95.33 9.35
N ILE A 128 23.81 -94.34 10.21
CA ILE A 128 23.16 -93.07 9.89
C ILE A 128 24.12 -91.92 10.22
N CYS A 129 24.27 -90.96 9.31
CA CYS A 129 24.97 -89.71 9.58
C CYS A 129 23.96 -88.54 9.52
N ILE A 130 24.01 -87.65 10.51
CA ILE A 130 23.23 -86.41 10.52
C ILE A 130 24.20 -85.24 10.46
N PHE A 131 24.03 -84.39 9.46
CA PHE A 131 24.76 -83.14 9.34
C PHE A 131 23.97 -82.00 9.94
N LYS A 132 24.64 -81.08 10.62
CA LYS A 132 24.15 -79.76 11.01
C LYS A 132 24.85 -78.73 10.13
N TYR A 133 24.05 -77.92 9.46
CA TYR A 133 24.51 -76.76 8.72
C TYR A 133 23.66 -75.53 9.06
N ASN A 134 24.18 -74.35 8.76
CA ASN A 134 23.49 -73.10 8.92
C ASN A 134 23.25 -72.47 7.55
N ILE A 135 22.11 -71.78 7.39
CA ILE A 135 21.83 -70.96 6.21
C ILE A 135 22.07 -69.51 6.62
N GLY A 136 22.99 -68.84 5.93
CA GLY A 136 23.40 -67.48 6.26
C GLY A 136 24.71 -67.09 5.58
N VAL A 137 24.96 -65.79 5.50
CA VAL A 137 26.20 -65.25 4.93
C VAL A 137 27.26 -65.21 6.04
N PHE A 138 28.32 -66.01 5.87
CA PHE A 138 29.44 -66.08 6.81
C PHE A 138 30.72 -65.55 6.18
N TYR A 139 31.60 -64.95 6.98
CA TYR A 139 32.95 -64.61 6.51
C TYR A 139 33.71 -65.89 6.19
N SER A 140 34.62 -65.85 5.21
CA SER A 140 35.48 -67.00 4.92
C SER A 140 36.59 -67.19 5.96
N SER A 141 36.91 -66.15 6.75
CA SER A 141 37.91 -66.19 7.81
C SER A 141 37.28 -66.49 9.17
N ASP A 142 37.81 -67.52 9.85
CA ASP A 142 37.39 -67.90 11.20
C ASP A 142 37.58 -66.77 12.22
N TRP A 143 38.66 -65.98 12.07
CA TRP A 143 38.92 -64.83 12.93
C TRP A 143 37.83 -63.75 12.78
N ALA A 144 37.40 -63.49 11.55
CA ALA A 144 36.38 -62.50 11.24
C ALA A 144 35.01 -62.93 11.80
N ASN A 145 34.64 -64.20 11.65
CA ASN A 145 33.42 -64.74 12.26
C ASN A 145 33.43 -64.67 13.81
N ALA A 146 34.60 -64.71 14.43
CA ALA A 146 34.74 -64.65 15.89
C ALA A 146 34.73 -63.22 16.47
N HIS A 147 35.25 -62.23 15.75
CA HIS A 147 35.47 -60.88 16.28
C HIS A 147 34.62 -59.79 15.62
N LEU A 148 34.10 -60.00 14.40
CA LEU A 148 33.27 -59.02 13.69
C LEU A 148 31.78 -59.31 13.87
N PRO A 149 30.91 -58.29 13.75
CA PRO A 149 29.47 -58.49 13.64
C PRO A 149 29.12 -59.42 12.47
N SER A 150 27.98 -60.13 12.55
CA SER A 150 27.54 -60.95 11.41
C SER A 150 27.45 -60.12 10.14
N VAL A 151 27.77 -60.73 9.00
CA VAL A 151 27.76 -60.06 7.69
C VAL A 151 26.40 -59.39 7.45
N GLU A 152 25.30 -60.07 7.81
CA GLU A 152 23.94 -59.52 7.75
C GLU A 152 23.76 -58.24 8.57
N LEU A 153 24.24 -58.21 9.82
CA LEU A 153 24.14 -57.03 10.67
C LEU A 153 24.98 -55.88 10.11
N LEU A 154 26.17 -56.18 9.60
CA LEU A 154 27.02 -55.19 8.94
C LEU A 154 26.33 -54.58 7.72
N PHE A 155 25.73 -55.40 6.84
CA PHE A 155 24.97 -54.89 5.69
C PHE A 155 23.75 -54.08 6.11
N LEU A 156 23.01 -54.51 7.15
CA LEU A 156 21.88 -53.73 7.69
C LEU A 156 22.32 -52.35 8.20
N LEU A 157 23.47 -52.27 8.90
CA LEU A 157 24.03 -51.00 9.34
C LEU A 157 24.43 -50.11 8.15
N ILE A 158 25.04 -50.70 7.11
CA ILE A 158 25.38 -49.95 5.88
C ILE A 158 24.12 -49.43 5.18
N ILE A 159 23.08 -50.26 5.04
CA ILE A 159 21.80 -49.84 4.45
C ILE A 159 21.18 -48.69 5.27
N ALA A 160 21.19 -48.80 6.60
CA ALA A 160 20.72 -47.74 7.47
C ALA A 160 21.48 -46.43 7.24
N LEU A 161 22.81 -46.48 7.06
CA LEU A 161 23.63 -45.31 6.74
C LEU A 161 23.36 -44.75 5.34
N ILE A 162 23.19 -45.61 4.33
CA ILE A 162 22.85 -45.24 2.95
C ILE A 162 21.50 -44.52 2.89
N ILE A 163 20.57 -44.83 3.78
CA ILE A 163 19.30 -44.11 3.88
C ILE A 163 19.48 -42.83 4.70
N PHE A 164 20.06 -42.93 5.89
CA PHE A 164 20.11 -41.84 6.86
C PHE A 164 20.93 -40.62 6.36
N ILE A 165 22.13 -40.86 5.81
CA ILE A 165 23.04 -39.77 5.43
C ILE A 165 22.47 -38.93 4.28
N PRO A 166 22.03 -39.52 3.15
CA PRO A 166 21.42 -38.74 2.06
C PRO A 166 20.11 -38.06 2.48
N THR A 167 19.31 -38.67 3.36
CA THR A 167 18.07 -38.04 3.85
C THR A 167 18.37 -36.80 4.67
N MET A 168 19.36 -36.86 5.57
CA MET A 168 19.78 -35.69 6.35
C MET A 168 20.39 -34.60 5.46
N TRP A 169 21.19 -34.98 4.46
CA TRP A 169 21.73 -34.05 3.47
C TRP A 169 20.61 -33.37 2.67
N PHE A 170 19.65 -34.13 2.16
CA PHE A 170 18.50 -33.65 1.39
C PHE A 170 17.68 -32.64 2.20
N ALA A 171 17.32 -32.99 3.44
CA ALA A 171 16.57 -32.12 4.34
C ALA A 171 17.30 -30.79 4.60
N LYS A 172 18.61 -30.84 4.92
CA LYS A 172 19.42 -29.63 5.15
C LYS A 172 19.54 -28.78 3.90
N SER A 173 19.72 -29.39 2.74
CA SER A 173 19.94 -28.69 1.47
C SER A 173 18.68 -27.94 1.02
N ILE A 174 17.50 -28.59 1.09
CA ILE A 174 16.21 -27.93 0.80
C ILE A 174 15.93 -26.81 1.80
N THR A 175 16.11 -27.07 3.10
CA THR A 175 15.86 -26.07 4.14
C THR A 175 16.73 -24.83 3.91
N LYS A 176 18.03 -25.02 3.70
CA LYS A 176 18.97 -23.92 3.42
C LYS A 176 18.56 -23.13 2.17
N ARG A 177 18.07 -23.81 1.13
CA ARG A 177 17.66 -23.17 -0.12
C ARG A 177 16.39 -22.34 0.05
N ILE A 178 15.39 -22.84 0.76
CA ILE A 178 14.13 -22.13 1.02
C ILE A 178 14.36 -20.96 1.97
N TYR A 179 15.10 -21.19 3.06
CA TYR A 179 15.33 -20.17 4.09
C TYR A 179 16.08 -18.94 3.56
N LYS A 180 16.93 -19.12 2.54
CA LYS A 180 17.65 -18.03 1.87
C LYS A 180 16.72 -16.96 1.30
N ASP A 181 15.54 -17.34 0.79
CA ASP A 181 14.59 -16.39 0.21
C ASP A 181 13.46 -16.02 1.20
N VAL A 182 13.06 -16.93 2.09
CA VAL A 182 12.00 -16.67 3.08
C VAL A 182 12.44 -15.63 4.12
N PHE A 183 13.65 -15.76 4.67
CA PHE A 183 14.10 -14.89 5.76
C PHE A 183 14.22 -13.41 5.36
N PRO A 184 14.80 -13.05 4.19
CA PRO A 184 14.83 -11.66 3.76
C PRO A 184 13.44 -11.08 3.46
N LEU A 185 12.53 -11.88 2.89
CA LEU A 185 11.14 -11.46 2.66
C LEU A 185 10.40 -11.20 3.98
N GLN A 186 10.57 -12.07 4.97
CA GLN A 186 10.00 -11.88 6.30
C GLN A 186 10.51 -10.59 6.96
N ASN A 187 11.82 -10.33 6.91
CA ASN A 187 12.39 -9.12 7.49
C ASN A 187 11.86 -7.85 6.82
N ALA A 188 11.68 -7.87 5.49
CA ALA A 188 11.07 -6.74 4.78
C ALA A 188 9.61 -6.50 5.21
N LEU A 189 8.83 -7.57 5.38
CA LEU A 189 7.45 -7.46 5.88
C LEU A 189 7.39 -6.93 7.33
N ILE A 190 8.31 -7.37 8.19
CA ILE A 190 8.41 -6.85 9.58
C ILE A 190 8.77 -5.36 9.57
N ALA A 191 9.73 -4.94 8.74
CA ALA A 191 10.11 -3.54 8.60
C ALA A 191 8.91 -2.67 8.15
N ILE A 192 8.17 -3.13 7.13
CA ILE A 192 6.93 -2.47 6.68
C ILE A 192 5.91 -2.40 7.82
N GLY A 193 5.71 -3.50 8.56
CA GLY A 193 4.78 -3.54 9.70
C GLY A 193 5.19 -2.64 10.88
N GLN A 194 6.48 -2.31 11.00
CA GLN A 194 7.00 -1.35 11.98
C GLN A 194 6.98 0.10 11.48
N GLY A 195 6.53 0.34 10.24
CA GLY A 195 6.49 1.66 9.62
C GLY A 195 7.81 2.08 8.97
N ASP A 196 8.84 1.23 8.96
CA ASP A 196 10.08 1.49 8.23
C ASP A 196 9.90 1.13 6.75
N LEU A 197 9.45 2.12 5.99
CA LEU A 197 9.29 2.04 4.54
C LEU A 197 10.57 2.45 3.79
N THR A 198 11.71 2.60 4.44
CA THR A 198 12.97 2.97 3.77
C THR A 198 13.71 1.75 3.20
N ILE A 199 13.48 0.58 3.78
CA ILE A 199 14.15 -0.67 3.42
C ILE A 199 13.43 -1.30 2.22
N PRO A 200 14.10 -1.46 1.06
CA PRO A 200 13.50 -2.11 -0.10
C PRO A 200 13.42 -3.62 0.08
N VAL A 201 12.45 -4.25 -0.58
CA VAL A 201 12.36 -5.72 -0.59
C VAL A 201 13.52 -6.29 -1.44
N PRO A 202 14.33 -7.21 -0.89
CA PRO A 202 15.49 -7.75 -1.59
C PRO A 202 15.11 -8.63 -2.78
N THR A 203 16.06 -8.84 -3.70
CA THR A 203 15.85 -9.72 -4.86
C THR A 203 15.90 -11.19 -4.46
N LEU A 204 14.85 -11.94 -4.81
CA LEU A 204 14.66 -13.33 -4.40
C LEU A 204 14.96 -14.29 -5.56
N THR A 205 15.40 -15.51 -5.22
CA THR A 205 15.91 -16.50 -6.19
C THR A 205 14.82 -17.39 -6.77
N ILE A 206 13.90 -17.85 -5.92
CA ILE A 206 12.78 -18.74 -6.23
C ILE A 206 11.68 -17.90 -6.90
N SER A 207 11.15 -18.40 -8.02
CA SER A 207 10.21 -17.64 -8.85
C SER A 207 8.96 -17.17 -8.10
N GLU A 208 8.36 -18.05 -7.30
CA GLU A 208 7.15 -17.76 -6.52
C GLU A 208 7.43 -16.71 -5.44
N PHE A 209 8.58 -16.81 -4.76
CA PHE A 209 8.97 -15.80 -3.78
C PHE A 209 9.34 -14.48 -4.45
N LYS A 210 9.95 -14.50 -5.64
CA LYS A 210 10.23 -13.28 -6.41
C LYS A 210 8.96 -12.54 -6.80
N GLU A 211 7.90 -13.26 -7.16
CA GLU A 211 6.59 -12.66 -7.43
C GLU A 211 6.02 -12.01 -6.17
N LEU A 212 5.97 -12.75 -5.04
CA LEU A 212 5.54 -12.20 -3.75
C LEU A 212 6.37 -11.00 -3.30
N GLY A 213 7.69 -11.06 -3.48
CA GLY A 213 8.59 -9.96 -3.16
C GLY A 213 8.31 -8.72 -4.02
N SER A 214 8.02 -8.89 -5.30
CA SER A 214 7.64 -7.77 -6.17
C SER A 214 6.30 -7.13 -5.78
N LEU A 215 5.31 -7.94 -5.41
CA LEU A 215 4.03 -7.44 -4.89
C LEU A 215 4.21 -6.68 -3.56
N THR A 216 5.06 -7.22 -2.68
CA THR A 216 5.40 -6.59 -1.40
C THR A 216 6.12 -5.26 -1.61
N GLU A 217 7.02 -5.18 -2.59
CA GLU A 217 7.71 -3.93 -2.93
C GLU A 217 6.76 -2.87 -3.50
N HIS A 218 5.84 -3.26 -4.39
CA HIS A 218 4.80 -2.36 -4.88
C HIS A 218 3.95 -1.82 -3.72
N MET A 219 3.50 -2.69 -2.82
CA MET A 219 2.76 -2.27 -1.62
C MET A 219 3.57 -1.31 -0.74
N ARG A 220 4.87 -1.56 -0.53
CA ARG A 220 5.74 -0.65 0.24
C ARG A 220 5.82 0.74 -0.40
N ILE A 221 6.01 0.80 -1.71
CA ILE A 221 6.11 2.05 -2.48
C ILE A 221 4.78 2.80 -2.42
N ASP A 222 3.66 2.13 -2.67
CA ASP A 222 2.33 2.74 -2.67
C ASP A 222 1.96 3.25 -1.28
N LEU A 223 2.25 2.48 -0.23
CA LEU A 223 2.03 2.90 1.15
C LEU A 223 2.88 4.13 1.49
N LYS A 224 4.15 4.15 1.09
CA LYS A 224 5.04 5.30 1.32
C LYS A 224 4.50 6.54 0.62
N ALA A 225 4.14 6.44 -0.65
CA ALA A 225 3.58 7.55 -1.42
C ALA A 225 2.26 8.04 -0.81
N THR A 226 1.41 7.13 -0.33
CA THR A 226 0.14 7.48 0.32
C THR A 226 0.38 8.24 1.62
N LEU A 227 1.32 7.80 2.47
CA LEU A 227 1.64 8.49 3.73
C LEU A 227 2.27 9.86 3.49
N GLU A 228 3.18 9.99 2.51
CA GLU A 228 3.77 11.27 2.13
C GLU A 228 2.70 12.25 1.58
N ALA A 229 1.75 11.75 0.79
CA ALA A 229 0.60 12.53 0.34
C ALA A 229 -0.30 12.96 1.51
N LEU A 230 -0.51 12.08 2.49
CA LEU A 230 -1.32 12.38 3.67
C LEU A 230 -0.67 13.47 4.53
N TRP A 231 0.62 13.34 4.82
CA TRP A 231 1.37 14.34 5.60
C TRP A 231 1.45 15.69 4.90
N SER A 232 1.70 15.72 3.60
CA SER A 232 1.72 16.97 2.85
C SER A 232 0.34 17.65 2.83
N SER A 233 -0.73 16.88 2.73
CA SER A 233 -2.11 17.40 2.85
C SER A 233 -2.39 17.94 4.25
N GLU A 234 -2.00 17.21 5.30
CA GLU A 234 -2.19 17.65 6.69
C GLU A 234 -1.41 18.95 6.97
N HIS A 235 -0.15 19.03 6.51
CA HIS A 235 0.65 20.24 6.61
C HIS A 235 -0.02 21.43 5.92
N LYS A 236 -0.53 21.23 4.69
CA LYS A 236 -1.24 22.27 3.94
C LYS A 236 -2.48 22.77 4.69
N ILE A 237 -3.28 21.86 5.24
CA ILE A 237 -4.46 22.21 6.04
C ILE A 237 -4.05 23.01 7.28
N ARG A 238 -2.97 22.61 7.95
CA ARG A 238 -2.47 23.30 9.15
C ARG A 238 -1.96 24.72 8.86
N GLU A 239 -1.21 24.89 7.77
CA GLU A 239 -0.75 26.21 7.30
C GLU A 239 -1.94 27.11 6.94
N GLN A 240 -2.89 26.57 6.17
CA GLN A 240 -4.12 27.27 5.79
C GLN A 240 -4.93 27.71 7.02
N THR A 241 -5.11 26.82 8.00
CA THR A 241 -5.82 27.14 9.26
C THR A 241 -5.12 28.23 10.05
N THR A 242 -3.78 28.23 10.07
CA THR A 242 -3.00 29.26 10.76
C THR A 242 -3.17 30.61 10.09
N GLN A 243 -3.09 30.65 8.76
CA GLN A 243 -3.32 31.87 7.97
C GLN A 243 -4.76 32.39 8.18
N MET A 244 -5.76 31.50 8.20
CA MET A 244 -7.15 31.87 8.50
C MET A 244 -7.27 32.57 9.84
N LEU A 245 -6.69 32.00 10.90
CA LEU A 245 -6.75 32.60 12.23
C LEU A 245 -6.15 34.02 12.24
N HIS A 246 -5.11 34.28 11.45
CA HIS A 246 -4.57 35.63 11.28
C HIS A 246 -5.54 36.56 10.55
N ASP A 247 -6.11 36.11 9.44
CA ASP A 247 -7.04 36.90 8.61
C ASP A 247 -8.37 37.20 9.32
N TYR A 248 -8.82 36.34 10.24
CA TYR A 248 -9.96 36.59 11.14
C TYR A 248 -9.61 37.58 12.26
N ARG A 249 -8.44 37.41 12.91
CA ARG A 249 -8.04 38.23 14.07
C ARG A 249 -7.92 39.71 13.72
N SER A 250 -7.40 40.04 12.54
CA SER A 250 -7.16 41.44 12.14
C SER A 250 -8.45 42.29 12.13
N PRO A 251 -9.48 41.99 11.33
CA PRO A 251 -10.72 42.77 11.32
C PRO A 251 -11.47 42.69 12.66
N LEU A 252 -11.42 41.55 13.36
CA LEU A 252 -12.09 41.41 14.66
C LEU A 252 -11.43 42.27 15.76
N THR A 253 -10.10 42.40 15.72
CA THR A 253 -9.35 43.27 16.65
C THR A 253 -9.68 44.74 16.39
N VAL A 254 -9.76 45.15 15.12
CA VAL A 254 -10.11 46.53 14.74
C VAL A 254 -11.57 46.83 15.12
N ALA A 255 -12.50 45.94 14.82
CA ALA A 255 -13.90 46.10 15.22
C ALA A 255 -14.06 46.23 16.74
N ARG A 256 -13.32 45.41 17.50
CA ARG A 256 -13.30 45.50 18.96
C ARG A 256 -12.72 46.84 19.45
N ALA A 257 -11.59 47.28 18.93
CA ALA A 257 -10.98 48.55 19.33
C ALA A 257 -11.91 49.74 19.03
N ASN A 258 -12.57 49.75 17.87
CA ASN A 258 -13.54 50.78 17.53
C ASN A 258 -14.76 50.76 18.46
N ALA A 259 -15.23 49.58 18.88
CA ALA A 259 -16.32 49.48 19.86
C ALA A 259 -15.89 50.00 21.25
N GLU A 260 -14.63 49.78 21.64
CA GLU A 260 -14.06 50.35 22.87
C GLU A 260 -14.00 51.88 22.79
N PHE A 261 -13.53 52.47 21.69
CA PHE A 261 -13.55 53.93 21.47
C PHE A 261 -14.98 54.50 21.42
N MET A 262 -15.91 53.81 20.75
CA MET A 262 -17.33 54.20 20.71
C MET A 262 -17.92 54.33 22.12
N LYS A 263 -17.60 53.38 23.00
CA LYS A 263 -18.07 53.38 24.40
C LYS A 263 -17.49 54.58 25.17
N GLU A 264 -16.25 54.94 24.92
CA GLU A 264 -15.59 56.07 25.57
C GLU A 264 -16.18 57.42 25.13
N ASP A 265 -16.37 57.60 23.83
CA ASP A 265 -16.99 58.81 23.27
C ASP A 265 -18.46 58.96 23.65
N LEU A 266 -19.22 57.86 23.75
CA LEU A 266 -20.59 57.88 24.30
C LEU A 266 -20.63 58.37 25.75
N ASN A 267 -19.64 58.02 26.58
CA ASN A 267 -19.56 58.52 27.95
C ASN A 267 -19.20 60.01 28.01
N GLN A 268 -18.42 60.51 27.06
CA GLN A 268 -18.10 61.93 26.93
C GLN A 268 -19.29 62.74 26.43
N LEU A 269 -20.10 62.21 25.52
CA LEU A 269 -21.34 62.83 25.03
C LEU A 269 -22.31 63.17 26.15
N ASN A 270 -22.45 62.29 27.15
CA ASN A 270 -23.28 62.53 28.33
C ASN A 270 -22.79 63.69 29.23
N LYS A 271 -21.54 64.14 29.05
CA LYS A 271 -20.90 65.21 29.83
C LYS A 271 -20.65 66.49 29.02
N ALA A 272 -20.80 66.42 27.69
CA ALA A 272 -20.50 67.52 26.79
C ALA A 272 -21.51 68.67 26.96
N SER A 273 -20.98 69.89 27.14
CA SER A 273 -21.78 71.09 27.43
C SER A 273 -22.00 71.99 26.22
N SER A 274 -21.15 71.88 25.19
CA SER A 274 -21.21 72.68 23.96
C SER A 274 -21.79 71.88 22.78
N ASP A 275 -22.59 72.52 21.94
CA ASP A 275 -23.20 71.86 20.77
C ASP A 275 -22.14 71.43 19.73
N ASN A 276 -21.07 72.20 19.56
CA ASN A 276 -19.95 71.83 18.68
C ASN A 276 -19.22 70.55 19.15
N GLU A 277 -19.10 70.36 20.46
CA GLU A 277 -18.42 69.20 21.06
C GLU A 277 -19.27 67.93 20.89
N LYS A 278 -20.59 68.06 21.06
CA LYS A 278 -21.56 66.98 20.77
C LYS A 278 -21.53 66.60 19.29
N GLU A 279 -21.47 67.57 18.39
CA GLU A 279 -21.46 67.33 16.94
C GLU A 279 -20.20 66.58 16.48
N GLN A 280 -19.03 66.92 17.05
CA GLN A 280 -17.80 66.15 16.83
C GLN A 280 -17.90 64.71 17.35
N LEU A 281 -18.42 64.51 18.56
CA LEU A 281 -18.60 63.17 19.13
C LEU A 281 -19.60 62.33 18.33
N TYR A 282 -20.72 62.91 17.87
CA TYR A 282 -21.65 62.21 16.97
C TYR A 282 -20.98 61.78 15.67
N SER A 283 -20.14 62.64 15.07
CA SER A 283 -19.35 62.29 13.88
C SER A 283 -18.38 61.13 14.14
N SER A 284 -17.71 61.10 15.31
CA SER A 284 -16.83 59.99 15.70
C SER A 284 -17.61 58.68 15.86
N LEU A 285 -18.79 58.71 16.50
CA LEU A 285 -19.64 57.51 16.67
C LEU A 285 -20.09 56.91 15.34
N VAL A 286 -20.47 57.74 14.38
CA VAL A 286 -20.82 57.28 13.03
C VAL A 286 -19.61 56.61 12.38
N THR A 287 -18.43 57.22 12.48
CA THR A 287 -17.17 56.70 11.92
C THR A 287 -16.79 55.33 12.52
N TYR A 288 -16.91 55.18 13.84
CA TYR A 288 -16.66 53.90 14.50
C TYR A 288 -17.66 52.81 14.06
N THR A 289 -18.94 53.18 13.94
CA THR A 289 -20.01 52.25 13.52
C THR A 289 -19.77 51.77 12.08
N GLU A 290 -19.45 52.68 11.16
CA GLU A 290 -19.10 52.35 9.78
C GLU A 290 -17.86 51.45 9.70
N SER A 291 -16.84 51.72 10.52
CA SER A 291 -15.62 50.91 10.57
C SER A 291 -15.88 49.50 11.13
N ILE A 292 -16.79 49.36 12.10
CA ILE A 292 -17.24 48.05 12.61
C ILE A 292 -17.97 47.28 11.51
N ILE A 293 -18.95 47.90 10.84
CA ILE A 293 -19.70 47.29 9.72
C ILE A 293 -18.74 46.85 8.61
N PHE A 294 -17.77 47.69 8.26
CA PHE A 294 -16.76 47.37 7.25
C PHE A 294 -15.91 46.15 7.62
N ASN A 295 -15.44 46.07 8.87
CA ASN A 295 -14.64 44.94 9.31
C ASN A 295 -15.46 43.65 9.47
N LEU A 296 -16.75 43.75 9.81
CA LEU A 296 -17.69 42.62 9.77
C LEU A 296 -17.93 42.11 8.34
N ASN A 297 -18.05 43.02 7.36
CA ASN A 297 -18.16 42.62 5.95
C ASN A 297 -16.88 41.94 5.45
N ARG A 298 -15.69 42.38 5.88
CA ARG A 298 -14.43 41.68 5.59
C ARG A 298 -14.39 40.28 6.21
N LEU A 299 -14.96 40.08 7.40
CA LEU A 299 -15.09 38.77 8.01
C LEU A 299 -16.02 37.85 7.20
N SER A 300 -17.12 38.39 6.65
CA SER A 300 -17.98 37.65 5.72
C SER A 300 -17.25 37.27 4.44
N GLU A 301 -16.43 38.16 3.87
CA GLU A 301 -15.63 37.88 2.68
C GLU A 301 -14.56 36.80 2.94
N VAL A 302 -13.95 36.80 4.13
CA VAL A 302 -13.05 35.72 4.56
C VAL A 302 -13.83 34.40 4.69
N ALA A 303 -15.03 34.41 5.29
CA ALA A 303 -15.87 33.22 5.41
C ALA A 303 -16.30 32.64 4.04
N ASP A 304 -16.73 33.48 3.10
CA ASP A 304 -17.13 33.07 1.75
C ASP A 304 -15.96 32.47 0.96
N ARG A 305 -14.77 33.09 1.05
CA ARG A 305 -13.54 32.53 0.43
C ARG A 305 -13.23 31.13 0.96
N LEU A 306 -13.48 30.89 2.24
CA LEU A 306 -13.21 29.60 2.88
C LEU A 306 -14.23 28.54 2.51
N GLN A 307 -15.51 28.89 2.48
CA GLN A 307 -16.55 27.97 2.02
C GLN A 307 -16.26 27.48 0.60
N ARG A 308 -15.78 28.37 -0.28
CA ARG A 308 -15.38 28.02 -1.66
C ARG A 308 -14.08 27.23 -1.76
N GLN A 309 -13.17 27.33 -0.79
CA GLN A 309 -11.87 26.65 -0.85
C GLN A 309 -11.91 25.23 -0.25
N PHE A 310 -12.80 24.97 0.70
CA PHE A 310 -13.01 23.63 1.28
C PHE A 310 -14.09 22.82 0.57
N SER A 311 -15.03 23.49 -0.08
CA SER A 311 -15.93 22.83 -1.04
C SER A 311 -15.11 22.65 -2.31
N ASN A 312 -14.65 21.44 -2.60
CA ASN A 312 -14.04 21.03 -3.87
C ASN A 312 -15.04 21.12 -5.05
N GLU A 313 -15.99 22.03 -4.98
CA GLU A 313 -16.88 22.38 -6.05
C GLU A 313 -16.16 23.46 -6.83
N ASP A 314 -15.67 23.11 -8.02
CA ASP A 314 -15.78 24.00 -9.16
C ASP A 314 -17.25 24.43 -9.23
N ALA A 315 -17.62 25.45 -8.45
CA ALA A 315 -19.00 25.87 -8.29
C ALA A 315 -19.52 26.13 -9.70
N VAL A 316 -20.44 25.27 -10.14
CA VAL A 316 -21.11 25.41 -11.42
C VAL A 316 -21.78 26.77 -11.33
N LYS A 317 -21.17 27.78 -11.98
CA LYS A 317 -21.68 29.15 -12.00
C LYS A 317 -23.11 29.09 -12.53
N GLU A 318 -24.10 29.25 -11.65
CA GLU A 318 -25.48 29.25 -12.08
C GLU A 318 -25.73 30.47 -12.98
N PRO A 319 -26.44 30.32 -14.10
CA PRO A 319 -26.71 31.41 -15.02
C PRO A 319 -27.61 32.45 -14.35
N LEU A 320 -27.08 33.65 -14.13
CA LEU A 320 -27.81 34.80 -13.59
C LEU A 320 -28.55 35.54 -14.70
N ALA A 321 -29.88 35.51 -14.66
CA ALA A 321 -30.71 36.22 -15.62
C ALA A 321 -30.76 37.74 -15.34
N PHE A 322 -30.36 38.56 -16.32
CA PHE A 322 -30.27 40.02 -16.14
C PHE A 322 -31.63 40.68 -15.88
N ASN A 323 -32.71 40.12 -16.40
CA ASN A 323 -34.06 40.65 -16.22
C ASN A 323 -34.51 40.70 -14.74
N GLN A 324 -34.20 39.67 -13.95
CA GLN A 324 -34.54 39.60 -12.53
C GLN A 324 -33.54 40.43 -11.71
N PHE A 325 -32.26 40.29 -12.03
CA PHE A 325 -31.19 41.01 -11.35
C PHE A 325 -31.32 42.54 -11.48
N ASN A 326 -31.63 43.05 -12.68
CA ASN A 326 -31.83 44.49 -12.91
C ASN A 326 -32.96 45.08 -12.06
N ARG A 327 -34.00 44.31 -11.73
CA ARG A 327 -35.07 44.78 -10.83
C ARG A 327 -34.59 44.96 -9.40
N LYS A 328 -33.71 44.06 -8.92
CA LYS A 328 -33.12 44.17 -7.58
C LYS A 328 -32.21 45.40 -7.50
N ILE A 329 -31.35 45.60 -8.49
CA ILE A 329 -30.47 46.78 -8.57
C ILE A 329 -31.27 48.07 -8.71
N GLU A 330 -32.37 48.06 -9.46
CA GLU A 330 -33.27 49.21 -9.57
C GLU A 330 -33.83 49.63 -8.21
N GLN A 331 -34.33 48.67 -7.42
CA GLN A 331 -34.87 48.93 -6.09
C GLN A 331 -33.80 49.48 -5.15
N GLU A 332 -32.61 48.87 -5.14
CA GLU A 332 -31.47 49.32 -4.34
C GLU A 332 -31.04 50.74 -4.71
N GLY A 333 -30.91 51.03 -6.01
CA GLY A 333 -30.54 52.36 -6.50
C GLY A 333 -31.54 53.46 -6.14
N GLN A 334 -32.84 53.14 -6.19
CA GLN A 334 -33.89 54.05 -5.72
C GLN A 334 -33.80 54.31 -4.21
N MET A 335 -33.56 53.27 -3.41
CA MET A 335 -33.43 53.40 -1.94
C MET A 335 -32.20 54.23 -1.56
N LEU A 336 -31.03 53.91 -2.13
CA LEU A 336 -29.79 54.64 -1.90
C LEU A 336 -29.92 56.10 -2.36
N SER A 337 -30.42 56.34 -3.57
CA SER A 337 -30.58 57.70 -4.08
C SER A 337 -31.49 58.53 -3.17
N LYS A 338 -32.62 57.96 -2.73
CA LYS A 338 -33.53 58.64 -1.80
C LYS A 338 -32.87 58.94 -0.45
N HIS A 339 -32.07 58.00 0.08
CA HIS A 339 -31.34 58.18 1.34
C HIS A 339 -30.38 59.38 1.28
N TYR A 340 -29.64 59.53 0.17
CA TYR A 340 -28.69 60.64 -0.04
C TYR A 340 -29.33 61.91 -0.64
N GLY A 341 -30.66 61.99 -0.75
CA GLY A 341 -31.38 63.17 -1.26
C GLY A 341 -31.27 63.38 -2.78
N ASN A 342 -31.02 62.32 -3.55
CA ASN A 342 -30.81 62.32 -4.99
C ASN A 342 -32.03 61.81 -5.77
N LYS A 343 -32.07 62.11 -7.07
CA LYS A 343 -33.07 61.61 -8.02
C LYS A 343 -32.51 60.39 -8.76
N TRP A 344 -33.28 59.32 -8.84
CA TRP A 344 -32.91 58.11 -9.58
C TRP A 344 -33.62 58.04 -10.93
N LYS A 345 -32.92 57.58 -11.96
CA LYS A 345 -33.49 57.19 -13.25
C LYS A 345 -32.80 55.95 -13.77
N SER A 346 -33.54 55.05 -14.40
CA SER A 346 -32.95 53.91 -15.07
C SER A 346 -33.57 53.60 -16.43
N GLN A 347 -32.78 52.93 -17.27
CA GLN A 347 -33.19 52.44 -18.58
C GLN A 347 -32.54 51.09 -18.86
N PHE A 348 -33.35 50.06 -19.03
CA PHE A 348 -32.88 48.70 -19.29
C PHE A 348 -33.31 48.23 -20.68
N HIS A 349 -32.35 47.88 -21.53
CA HIS A 349 -32.58 47.40 -22.89
C HIS A 349 -32.02 45.99 -23.08
N LYS A 350 -32.69 45.15 -23.89
CA LYS A 350 -32.24 43.79 -24.26
C LYS A 350 -31.84 42.91 -23.05
N THR A 351 -32.71 42.81 -22.05
CA THR A 351 -32.44 42.12 -20.77
C THR A 351 -32.62 40.59 -20.77
N GLY A 352 -32.86 39.98 -21.93
CA GLY A 352 -33.15 38.55 -22.05
C GLY A 352 -31.93 37.61 -21.97
N ALA A 353 -30.73 38.16 -21.78
CA ALA A 353 -29.49 37.38 -21.64
C ALA A 353 -29.21 37.00 -20.18
N TYR A 354 -28.19 36.16 -19.98
CA TYR A 354 -27.66 35.81 -18.66
C TYR A 354 -26.14 36.02 -18.57
N THR A 355 -25.60 36.00 -17.37
CA THR A 355 -24.16 35.97 -17.09
C THR A 355 -23.82 34.80 -16.16
N MET A 356 -22.55 34.40 -16.16
CA MET A 356 -22.04 33.34 -15.28
C MET A 356 -21.40 33.93 -14.01
N ILE A 357 -21.67 35.20 -13.71
CA ILE A 357 -21.20 35.86 -12.50
C ILE A 357 -22.20 35.59 -11.39
N GLU A 358 -21.69 35.19 -10.22
CA GLU A 358 -22.50 34.96 -9.03
C GLU A 358 -23.28 36.22 -8.64
N GLU A 359 -24.57 36.05 -8.33
CA GLU A 359 -25.49 37.16 -8.05
C GLU A 359 -24.98 38.09 -6.96
N SER A 360 -24.54 37.53 -5.82
CA SER A 360 -23.99 38.27 -4.67
C SER A 360 -22.82 39.16 -5.06
N THR A 361 -21.93 38.64 -5.90
CA THR A 361 -20.70 39.30 -6.35
C THR A 361 -21.02 40.47 -7.29
N LEU A 362 -21.91 40.24 -8.28
CA LEU A 362 -22.33 41.30 -9.20
C LEU A 362 -23.17 42.36 -8.49
N TYR A 363 -24.02 41.95 -7.55
CA TYR A 363 -24.83 42.85 -6.71
C TYR A 363 -23.93 43.81 -5.93
N GLN A 364 -22.92 43.29 -5.25
CA GLN A 364 -21.98 44.08 -4.48
C GLN A 364 -21.18 45.05 -5.37
N ALA A 365 -20.75 44.60 -6.55
CA ALA A 365 -20.02 45.45 -7.49
C ALA A 365 -20.86 46.65 -7.96
N LEU A 366 -22.10 46.42 -8.40
CA LEU A 366 -22.99 47.51 -8.85
C LEU A 366 -23.41 48.43 -7.70
N THR A 367 -23.67 47.88 -6.52
CA THR A 367 -24.00 48.68 -5.33
C THR A 367 -22.86 49.62 -4.96
N ASN A 368 -21.61 49.15 -5.03
CA ASN A 368 -20.43 50.01 -4.80
C ASN A 368 -20.35 51.17 -5.81
N ILE A 369 -20.66 50.92 -7.09
CA ILE A 369 -20.68 51.98 -8.11
C ILE A 369 -21.79 52.99 -7.82
N ILE A 370 -22.99 52.52 -7.48
CA ILE A 370 -24.15 53.37 -7.18
C ILE A 370 -23.92 54.20 -5.91
N LEU A 371 -23.34 53.60 -4.87
CA LEU A 371 -22.98 54.29 -3.65
C LEU A 371 -22.00 55.44 -3.93
N ASN A 372 -20.92 55.15 -4.69
CA ASN A 372 -19.97 56.18 -5.11
C ASN A 372 -20.67 57.31 -5.89
N ALA A 373 -21.59 56.97 -6.80
CA ALA A 373 -22.35 57.94 -7.56
C ALA A 373 -23.25 58.82 -6.66
N CYS A 374 -23.84 58.24 -5.61
CA CYS A 374 -24.69 58.96 -4.65
C CYS A 374 -23.90 59.88 -3.72
N GLU A 375 -22.73 59.43 -3.25
CA GLU A 375 -21.86 60.14 -2.30
C GLU A 375 -21.10 61.31 -2.94
N HIS A 376 -20.73 61.18 -4.21
CA HIS A 376 -19.89 62.15 -4.90
C HIS A 376 -20.72 63.14 -5.73
N GLY A 377 -20.96 64.32 -5.16
CA GLY A 377 -21.67 65.43 -5.80
C GLY A 377 -22.35 66.34 -4.77
N ARG A 378 -23.00 67.42 -5.24
CA ARG A 378 -23.91 68.21 -4.40
C ARG A 378 -25.34 67.73 -4.63
N SER A 379 -25.95 67.13 -3.62
CA SER A 379 -27.38 66.80 -3.65
C SER A 379 -28.21 68.10 -3.72
N PRO A 380 -29.33 68.12 -4.48
CA PRO A 380 -29.87 67.01 -5.26
C PRO A 380 -29.17 66.83 -6.62
N GLN A 381 -28.70 65.62 -6.90
CA GLN A 381 -28.19 65.21 -8.22
C GLN A 381 -29.05 64.10 -8.83
N SER A 382 -28.91 63.85 -10.13
CA SER A 382 -29.53 62.74 -10.85
C SER A 382 -28.53 61.60 -11.00
N ILE A 383 -28.90 60.41 -10.54
CA ILE A 383 -28.15 59.17 -10.76
C ILE A 383 -28.88 58.38 -11.85
N ASN A 384 -28.19 58.17 -12.97
CA ASN A 384 -28.75 57.51 -14.15
C ASN A 384 -28.06 56.16 -14.34
N LEU A 385 -28.83 55.06 -14.24
CA LEU A 385 -28.37 53.71 -14.56
C LEU A 385 -28.90 53.27 -15.92
N SER A 386 -28.02 52.96 -16.87
CA SER A 386 -28.43 52.29 -18.10
C SER A 386 -27.84 50.89 -18.21
N PHE A 387 -28.62 49.97 -18.77
CA PHE A 387 -28.17 48.63 -19.13
C PHE A 387 -28.51 48.32 -20.58
N MET A 388 -27.59 47.66 -21.27
CA MET A 388 -27.87 47.08 -22.59
C MET A 388 -27.02 45.84 -22.85
N VAL A 389 -27.51 44.97 -23.72
CA VAL A 389 -26.76 43.83 -24.24
C VAL A 389 -26.50 44.02 -25.73
N THR A 390 -25.23 43.94 -26.14
CA THR A 390 -24.77 44.03 -27.53
C THR A 390 -23.59 43.11 -27.77
N ASN A 391 -23.63 42.33 -28.87
CA ASN A 391 -22.53 41.45 -29.30
C ASN A 391 -21.99 40.57 -28.16
N GLU A 392 -22.88 39.84 -27.47
CA GLU A 392 -22.53 38.98 -26.33
C GLU A 392 -21.84 39.70 -25.15
N LYS A 393 -21.95 41.03 -25.09
CA LYS A 393 -21.50 41.83 -23.95
C LYS A 393 -22.69 42.55 -23.32
N ALA A 394 -22.81 42.42 -21.99
CA ALA A 394 -23.70 43.22 -21.17
C ALA A 394 -22.95 44.44 -20.65
N GLU A 395 -23.57 45.61 -20.80
CA GLU A 395 -23.00 46.89 -20.40
C GLU A 395 -23.90 47.54 -19.36
N TYR A 396 -23.33 47.90 -18.21
CA TYR A 396 -23.96 48.85 -17.29
C TYR A 396 -23.21 50.18 -17.34
N LYS A 397 -23.95 51.27 -17.28
CA LYS A 397 -23.42 52.62 -17.21
C LYS A 397 -24.12 53.38 -16.10
N VAL A 398 -23.35 53.92 -15.16
CA VAL A 398 -23.83 54.76 -14.06
C VAL A 398 -23.25 56.15 -14.24
N ILE A 399 -24.14 57.13 -14.37
CA ILE A 399 -23.77 58.55 -14.55
C ILE A 399 -24.40 59.36 -13.41
N ASN A 400 -23.59 60.10 -12.67
CA ASN A 400 -24.06 61.06 -11.67
C ASN A 400 -23.94 62.49 -12.19
N SER A 401 -25.01 63.29 -12.06
CA SER A 401 -24.99 64.70 -12.50
C SER A 401 -24.29 65.65 -11.50
N GLY A 402 -23.40 65.11 -10.66
CA GLY A 402 -22.68 65.82 -9.62
C GLY A 402 -21.27 66.19 -10.07
N SER A 403 -20.29 65.88 -9.23
CA SER A 403 -18.87 66.11 -9.54
C SER A 403 -18.35 65.10 -10.56
N CYS A 404 -17.53 65.57 -11.50
CA CYS A 404 -16.72 64.71 -12.36
C CYS A 404 -15.57 64.05 -11.59
N PHE A 405 -14.97 63.01 -12.18
CA PHE A 405 -13.71 62.45 -11.72
C PHE A 405 -12.56 63.43 -12.00
N SER A 406 -11.63 63.60 -11.05
CA SER A 406 -10.37 64.28 -11.39
C SER A 406 -9.48 63.39 -12.26
N ASN A 407 -8.44 64.00 -12.85
CA ASN A 407 -7.43 63.25 -13.62
C ASN A 407 -6.73 62.17 -12.77
N ALA A 408 -6.60 62.39 -11.46
CA ALA A 408 -6.01 61.40 -10.55
C ALA A 408 -6.97 60.21 -10.37
N ALA A 409 -8.26 60.46 -10.16
CA ALA A 409 -9.25 59.38 -10.04
C ALA A 409 -9.43 58.59 -11.34
N LEU A 410 -9.41 59.24 -12.50
CA LEU A 410 -9.47 58.53 -13.79
C LEU A 410 -8.34 57.51 -13.97
N THR A 411 -7.19 57.74 -13.32
CA THR A 411 -6.02 56.87 -13.41
C THR A 411 -5.93 55.87 -12.27
N HIS A 412 -6.22 56.31 -11.04
CA HIS A 412 -5.89 55.60 -9.81
C HIS A 412 -7.10 55.16 -8.98
N ALA A 413 -8.34 55.49 -9.36
CA ALA A 413 -9.51 55.12 -8.56
C ALA A 413 -9.74 53.61 -8.45
N THR A 414 -9.12 52.81 -9.32
CA THR A 414 -9.13 51.36 -9.24
C THR A 414 -7.93 50.79 -8.49
N ASP A 415 -7.02 51.63 -7.98
CA ASP A 415 -5.91 51.22 -7.13
C ASP A 415 -6.37 51.02 -5.69
N LYS A 416 -5.73 50.08 -5.00
CA LYS A 416 -6.08 49.73 -3.62
C LYS A 416 -5.83 50.92 -2.69
N GLY A 417 -6.90 51.44 -2.09
CA GLY A 417 -6.82 52.48 -1.05
C GLY A 417 -6.77 53.92 -1.58
N PHE A 418 -7.05 54.13 -2.86
CA PHE A 418 -7.13 55.48 -3.44
C PHE A 418 -8.43 56.21 -3.05
N SER A 419 -8.35 57.46 -2.60
CA SER A 419 -9.51 58.32 -2.28
C SER A 419 -9.19 59.79 -2.56
N GLU A 420 -10.14 60.55 -3.08
CA GLU A 420 -9.99 61.99 -3.38
C GLU A 420 -10.39 62.92 -2.21
N SER A 421 -10.97 62.36 -1.13
CA SER A 421 -11.39 63.17 0.03
C SER A 421 -10.20 63.44 0.96
N GLN A 422 -9.91 64.72 1.23
CA GLN A 422 -8.83 65.17 2.13
C GLN A 422 -9.14 65.02 3.64
N ASN A 423 -10.33 64.52 4.02
CA ASN A 423 -10.63 64.27 5.42
C ASN A 423 -10.00 62.96 5.89
N HIS A 424 -8.86 63.07 6.57
CA HIS A 424 -8.06 61.96 7.10
C HIS A 424 -8.73 61.10 8.19
N LEU A 425 -9.95 61.42 8.63
CA LEU A 425 -10.65 60.71 9.71
C LEU A 425 -11.48 59.49 9.26
N GLN A 426 -11.59 59.20 7.96
CA GLN A 426 -12.34 58.03 7.47
C GLN A 426 -11.43 57.02 6.78
N THR A 427 -10.99 55.99 7.51
CA THR A 427 -10.23 54.82 7.00
C THR A 427 -11.04 53.91 6.05
N ILE A 428 -12.25 54.32 5.65
CA ILE A 428 -13.26 53.50 4.96
C ILE A 428 -13.30 53.77 3.44
N LYS A 429 -12.70 54.87 2.95
CA LYS A 429 -12.78 55.30 1.54
C LYS A 429 -11.64 54.72 0.69
N GLY A 430 -11.97 54.23 -0.52
CA GLY A 430 -10.99 53.80 -1.54
C GLY A 430 -10.90 52.31 -1.85
N MET A 431 -11.84 51.50 -1.38
CA MET A 431 -11.91 50.07 -1.70
C MET A 431 -13.05 49.69 -2.66
N GLY A 432 -14.05 50.55 -2.85
CA GLY A 432 -15.23 50.26 -3.68
C GLY A 432 -14.88 49.97 -5.14
N LEU A 433 -14.24 50.91 -5.85
CA LEU A 433 -13.85 50.74 -7.26
C LEU A 433 -12.73 49.72 -7.46
N TYR A 434 -11.81 49.57 -6.48
CA TYR A 434 -10.81 48.49 -6.47
C TYR A 434 -11.46 47.10 -6.44
N PHE A 435 -12.48 46.90 -5.58
CA PHE A 435 -13.25 45.67 -5.54
C PHE A 435 -13.95 45.39 -6.88
N VAL A 436 -14.62 46.41 -7.43
CA VAL A 436 -15.30 46.32 -8.73
C VAL A 436 -14.32 45.88 -9.83
N ALA A 437 -13.15 46.52 -9.92
CA ALA A 437 -12.12 46.17 -10.90
C ALA A 437 -11.65 44.70 -10.78
N ASN A 438 -11.49 44.20 -9.55
CA ASN A 438 -11.07 42.82 -9.30
C ASN A 438 -12.17 41.80 -9.67
N VAL A 439 -13.43 42.09 -9.32
CA VAL A 439 -14.58 41.26 -9.69
C VAL A 439 -14.68 41.13 -11.20
N LEU A 440 -14.56 42.25 -11.92
CA LEU A 440 -14.65 42.28 -13.38
C LEU A 440 -13.49 41.51 -14.02
N ARG A 441 -12.26 41.77 -13.59
CA ARG A 441 -11.07 41.07 -14.10
C ARG A 441 -11.15 39.55 -13.90
N ALA A 442 -11.62 39.10 -12.73
CA ALA A 442 -11.78 37.68 -12.43
C ALA A 442 -12.88 36.99 -13.25
N ASN A 443 -13.79 37.75 -13.84
CA ASN A 443 -14.93 37.23 -14.61
C ASN A 443 -14.90 37.64 -16.09
N GLY A 444 -13.74 38.07 -16.60
CA GLY A 444 -13.56 38.43 -18.02
C GLY A 444 -14.30 39.72 -18.44
N GLY A 445 -14.60 40.60 -17.48
CA GLY A 445 -15.20 41.90 -17.70
C GLY A 445 -14.19 43.05 -17.61
N GLU A 446 -14.66 44.25 -17.97
CA GLU A 446 -13.87 45.48 -18.07
C GLU A 446 -14.56 46.63 -17.31
N LEU A 447 -13.77 47.54 -16.74
CA LEU A 447 -14.21 48.75 -16.05
C LEU A 447 -13.63 49.97 -16.74
N TYR A 448 -14.47 50.96 -17.03
CA TYR A 448 -14.07 52.23 -17.60
C TYR A 448 -14.61 53.39 -16.74
N LEU A 449 -13.72 54.32 -16.44
CA LEU A 449 -14.04 55.58 -15.77
C LEU A 449 -13.86 56.70 -16.79
N SER A 450 -14.84 57.60 -16.87
CA SER A 450 -14.80 58.72 -17.80
C SER A 450 -15.62 59.89 -17.27
N ASN A 451 -15.42 61.07 -17.87
CA ASN A 451 -16.29 62.22 -17.67
C ASN A 451 -17.10 62.46 -18.96
N THR A 452 -18.40 62.71 -18.83
CA THR A 452 -19.24 63.05 -19.99
C THR A 452 -18.90 64.45 -20.51
N PRO A 453 -19.30 64.81 -21.75
CA PRO A 453 -19.10 66.17 -22.29
C PRO A 453 -19.68 67.27 -21.40
N GLU A 454 -20.74 66.96 -20.64
CA GLU A 454 -21.41 67.86 -19.70
C GLU A 454 -20.68 67.98 -18.35
N GLY A 455 -19.59 67.23 -18.14
CA GLY A 455 -18.80 67.26 -16.90
C GLY A 455 -19.34 66.36 -15.80
N TYR A 456 -20.04 65.28 -16.15
CA TYR A 456 -20.55 64.29 -15.19
C TYR A 456 -19.64 63.08 -15.08
N ALA A 457 -19.47 62.53 -13.88
CA ALA A 457 -18.74 61.28 -13.71
C ALA A 457 -19.54 60.10 -14.27
N CYS A 458 -18.84 59.23 -14.99
CA CYS A 458 -19.42 58.07 -15.65
C CYS A 458 -18.58 56.83 -15.35
N VAL A 459 -19.22 55.83 -14.75
CA VAL A 459 -18.65 54.50 -14.54
C VAL A 459 -19.35 53.53 -15.47
N GLN A 460 -18.58 52.83 -16.30
CA GLN A 460 -19.08 51.86 -17.25
C GLN A 460 -18.43 50.50 -16.96
N ILE A 461 -19.25 49.46 -16.84
CA ILE A 461 -18.77 48.08 -16.71
C ILE A 461 -19.29 47.24 -17.87
N ILE A 462 -18.40 46.42 -18.42
CA ILE A 462 -18.69 45.53 -19.54
C ILE A 462 -18.43 44.09 -19.08
N LEU A 463 -19.40 43.22 -19.31
CA LEU A 463 -19.43 41.85 -18.82
C LEU A 463 -19.75 40.87 -19.95
N PRO A 464 -19.22 39.64 -19.93
CA PRO A 464 -19.70 38.57 -20.81
C PRO A 464 -21.19 38.30 -20.57
N SER A 465 -21.94 38.19 -21.65
CA SER A 465 -23.36 37.85 -21.64
C SER A 465 -23.63 36.71 -22.62
N TYR A 466 -24.61 35.88 -22.29
CA TYR A 466 -24.95 34.70 -23.05
C TYR A 466 -26.43 34.71 -23.35
N GLU A 467 -26.81 34.35 -24.58
CA GLU A 467 -28.21 34.20 -24.93
C GLU A 467 -28.74 32.82 -24.49
N PRO A 468 -29.99 32.72 -24.03
CA PRO A 468 -30.62 31.44 -23.79
C PRO A 468 -30.64 30.65 -25.11
N LYS A 469 -30.13 29.42 -25.13
CA LYS A 469 -30.22 28.54 -26.30
C LYS A 469 -31.70 28.47 -26.71
N LYS A 470 -32.02 28.94 -27.92
CA LYS A 470 -33.29 28.59 -28.56
C LYS A 470 -33.25 27.08 -28.79
N ASN A 471 -34.08 26.33 -28.08
CA ASN A 471 -34.37 24.95 -28.45
C ASN A 471 -35.03 25.00 -29.83
N THR A 472 -34.25 24.78 -30.89
CA THR A 472 -34.74 24.43 -32.22
C THR A 472 -35.09 22.96 -32.27
#